data_AF-A0A932Y2M7-F1
#
_entry.id   AF-A0A932Y2M7-F1
#
_cell.length_a   1.000
_cell.length_b   1.000
_cell.length_c   1.000
_cell.angle_alpha   90.00
_cell.angle_beta   90.00
_cell.angle_gamma   90.00
#
_symmetry.space_group_name_H-M   'P 1'
#
loop_
_entity.id
_entity.type
_entity.pdbx_description
1 polymer ?
#
loop_
_entity_poly.entity_id
_entity_poly.type
_entity_poly.pdbx_seq_one_letter_code
_entity_poly.pdbx_strand_id
1 'polypeptide(L)'
;MRIFSYRTLSKEFQGVLYIWDVDKTYLNTNFESLKGLFKIMFEEAVDKVTIAGARELIIELRKGAETQIGIHPVYFISASPVQLRRVLEQKFLLDGIQHDGLILKDYRWFWKKYKHFPLKNNFVYKLICLLSHRLTMPPTSQEILFGDDFEQDDKVYVLYANILNGTTTEKALKSILKQEEAKPREISDILQWVKVLQEKKSAQPVVQKIFIHLIGKKKKADLLNHGQIIATRNYLQTAAILYELKKISKLGFRKVANAFDIKYAPSEWSFRKSLEDLKERKLITEVTYDELSNWK
;
A
#
# COMPACT_ATOMS: atom_id res chain seq x y z
N MET A 1 -16.79 -0.65 -10.46
CA MET A 1 -15.36 -0.95 -10.48
C MET A 1 -15.30 -2.43 -10.26
N ARG A 2 -14.27 -3.12 -10.75
CA ARG A 2 -14.17 -4.55 -10.48
C ARG A 2 -13.33 -4.75 -9.23
N ILE A 3 -14.03 -4.96 -8.12
CA ILE A 3 -13.44 -5.42 -6.87
C ILE A 3 -13.51 -6.93 -6.91
N PHE A 4 -12.36 -7.59 -6.89
CA PHE A 4 -12.27 -9.03 -6.74
C PHE A 4 -12.01 -9.30 -5.26
N SER A 5 -13.06 -9.61 -4.51
CA SER A 5 -12.93 -10.01 -3.10
C SER A 5 -12.91 -11.53 -3.00
N TYR A 6 -11.90 -12.06 -2.33
CA TYR A 6 -11.71 -13.49 -2.07
C TYR A 6 -11.95 -13.86 -0.61
N ARG A 7 -12.21 -12.87 0.23
CA ARG A 7 -12.57 -13.05 1.62
C ARG A 7 -13.69 -12.11 2.02
N THR A 8 -14.70 -12.67 2.67
CA THR A 8 -15.68 -11.88 3.43
C THR A 8 -15.26 -11.88 4.89
N LEU A 9 -15.06 -10.69 5.46
CA LEU A 9 -14.74 -10.53 6.88
C LEU A 9 -16.02 -10.41 7.70
N SER A 10 -15.98 -10.87 8.95
CA SER A 10 -17.07 -10.59 9.91
C SER A 10 -17.25 -9.08 10.07
N LYS A 11 -18.50 -8.61 10.18
CA LYS A 11 -18.81 -7.20 10.45
C LYS A 11 -18.20 -6.69 11.77
N GLU A 12 -17.88 -7.61 12.68
CA GLU A 12 -17.28 -7.33 13.98
C GLU A 12 -15.75 -7.45 13.98
N PHE A 13 -15.11 -7.72 12.83
CA PHE A 13 -13.66 -7.85 12.76
C PHE A 13 -12.98 -6.53 13.15
N GLN A 14 -12.05 -6.60 14.11
CA GLN A 14 -11.32 -5.44 14.66
C GLN A 14 -9.81 -5.48 14.33
N GLY A 15 -9.40 -6.38 13.43
CA GLY A 15 -7.99 -6.51 13.06
C GLY A 15 -7.50 -5.48 12.05
N VAL A 16 -6.22 -5.59 11.71
CA VAL A 16 -5.55 -4.73 10.72
C VAL A 16 -5.61 -5.38 9.35
N LEU A 17 -5.99 -4.60 8.35
CA LEU A 17 -5.90 -4.90 6.93
C LEU A 17 -4.61 -4.28 6.38
N TYR A 18 -3.90 -5.02 5.53
CA TYR A 18 -2.73 -4.51 4.83
C TYR A 18 -3.12 -4.23 3.38
N ILE A 19 -3.10 -2.95 2.98
CA ILE A 19 -3.50 -2.52 1.64
C ILE A 19 -2.24 -2.15 0.87
N TRP A 20 -1.99 -2.83 -0.24
CA TRP A 20 -0.77 -2.70 -1.02
C TRP A 20 -1.07 -2.14 -2.41
N ASP A 21 -0.29 -1.15 -2.82
CA ASP A 21 -0.08 -0.93 -4.25
C ASP A 21 0.75 -2.08 -4.85
N VAL A 22 0.61 -2.29 -6.16
CA VAL A 22 1.26 -3.38 -6.88
C VAL A 22 2.50 -2.87 -7.60
N ASP A 23 2.31 -1.86 -8.44
CA ASP A 23 3.32 -1.41 -9.39
C ASP A 23 4.30 -0.52 -8.63
N LYS A 24 5.62 -0.71 -8.83
CA LYS A 24 6.65 0.08 -8.13
C LYS A 24 6.66 0.00 -6.59
N THR A 25 5.70 -0.70 -6.00
CA THR A 25 5.63 -1.04 -4.58
C THR A 25 5.96 -2.52 -4.36
N TYR A 26 5.17 -3.46 -4.90
CA TYR A 26 5.47 -4.90 -4.82
C TYR A 26 6.35 -5.36 -5.99
N LEU A 27 6.02 -4.93 -7.21
CA LEU A 27 6.74 -5.27 -8.43
C LEU A 27 7.73 -4.18 -8.84
N ASN A 28 8.94 -4.59 -9.20
CA ASN A 28 9.93 -3.72 -9.82
C ASN A 28 9.63 -3.57 -11.31
N THR A 29 8.77 -2.63 -11.68
CA THR A 29 8.38 -2.36 -13.06
C THR A 29 9.13 -1.15 -13.61
N ASN A 30 9.95 -1.28 -14.66
CA ASN A 30 10.60 -0.11 -15.28
C ASN A 30 9.61 0.64 -16.20
N PHE A 31 8.97 1.70 -15.69
CA PHE A 31 8.07 2.53 -16.47
C PHE A 31 8.82 3.58 -17.30
N GLU A 32 9.27 3.21 -18.49
CA GLU A 32 9.49 4.18 -19.57
C GLU A 32 8.27 4.16 -20.51
N SER A 33 7.30 5.02 -20.21
CA SER A 33 6.08 5.34 -21.01
C SER A 33 4.88 4.39 -20.94
N LEU A 34 3.70 4.96 -21.24
CA LEU A 34 2.41 4.25 -21.44
C LEU A 34 2.47 3.14 -22.51
N LYS A 35 3.50 3.12 -23.39
CA LYS A 35 3.75 2.00 -24.30
C LYS A 35 4.30 0.77 -23.58
N GLY A 36 5.01 0.95 -22.47
CA GLY A 36 5.51 -0.14 -21.61
C GLY A 36 4.38 -0.98 -20.99
N LEU A 37 3.24 -0.36 -20.68
CA LEU A 37 2.06 -1.08 -20.15
C LEU A 37 1.55 -2.17 -21.10
N PHE A 38 1.64 -1.94 -22.42
CA PHE A 38 1.26 -2.95 -23.42
C PHE A 38 2.30 -4.07 -23.55
N LYS A 39 3.59 -3.78 -23.33
CA LYS A 39 4.64 -4.80 -23.33
C LYS A 39 4.53 -5.73 -22.11
N ILE A 40 4.17 -5.16 -20.95
CA ILE A 40 3.89 -5.87 -19.68
C ILE A 40 2.70 -6.84 -19.80
N MET A 41 1.75 -6.58 -20.71
CA MET A 41 0.63 -7.51 -20.98
C MET A 41 1.07 -8.81 -21.68
N PHE A 42 2.23 -8.82 -22.34
CA PHE A 42 2.81 -10.00 -22.99
C PHE A 42 3.93 -10.65 -22.17
N GLU A 43 4.40 -9.99 -21.10
CA GLU A 43 5.35 -10.58 -20.17
C GLU A 43 4.66 -11.66 -19.33
N GLU A 44 5.33 -12.80 -19.20
CA GLU A 44 4.83 -13.88 -18.37
C GLU A 44 4.91 -13.48 -16.89
N ALA A 45 4.15 -14.17 -16.03
CA ALA A 45 4.22 -13.94 -14.59
C ALA A 45 5.66 -14.13 -14.04
N VAL A 46 6.45 -15.00 -14.68
CA VAL A 46 7.85 -15.28 -14.32
C VAL A 46 8.77 -14.08 -14.57
N ASP A 47 8.48 -13.27 -15.58
CA ASP A 47 9.30 -12.10 -15.93
C ASP A 47 9.12 -10.93 -14.95
N LYS A 48 8.10 -10.99 -14.08
CA LYS A 48 7.82 -9.93 -13.10
C LYS A 48 8.72 -10.07 -11.87
N VAL A 49 9.69 -9.16 -11.79
CA VAL A 49 10.63 -9.07 -10.67
C VAL A 49 9.97 -8.38 -9.48
N THR A 50 10.05 -8.99 -8.30
CA THR A 50 9.63 -8.36 -7.04
C THR A 50 10.70 -7.41 -6.53
N ILE A 51 10.31 -6.31 -5.89
CA ILE A 51 11.26 -5.53 -5.09
C ILE A 51 11.81 -6.40 -3.96
N ALA A 52 13.11 -6.32 -3.71
CA ALA A 52 13.78 -7.16 -2.73
C ALA A 52 13.14 -7.02 -1.34
N GLY A 53 12.80 -8.14 -0.72
CA GLY A 53 12.15 -8.20 0.59
C GLY A 53 10.63 -7.96 0.58
N ALA A 54 10.04 -7.45 -0.50
CA ALA A 54 8.59 -7.19 -0.57
C ALA A 54 7.77 -8.48 -0.40
N ARG A 55 8.16 -9.54 -1.14
CA ARG A 55 7.54 -10.86 -1.06
C ARG A 55 7.56 -11.41 0.35
N GLU A 56 8.75 -11.47 0.95
CA GLU A 56 8.95 -12.01 2.29
C GLU A 56 8.18 -11.17 3.31
N LEU A 57 8.13 -9.85 3.14
CA LEU A 57 7.39 -8.98 4.04
C LEU A 57 5.89 -9.23 3.99
N ILE A 58 5.30 -9.36 2.80
CA ILE A 58 3.86 -9.65 2.65
C ILE A 58 3.51 -10.99 3.30
N ILE A 59 4.35 -12.01 3.12
CA ILE A 59 4.15 -13.33 3.75
C ILE A 59 4.18 -13.22 5.27
N GLU A 60 5.14 -12.47 5.83
CA GLU A 60 5.31 -12.37 7.28
C GLU A 60 4.28 -11.43 7.93
N LEU A 61 3.82 -10.39 7.23
CA LEU A 61 2.64 -9.59 7.63
C LEU A 61 1.40 -10.48 7.81
N ARG A 62 1.24 -11.47 6.93
CA ARG A 62 0.14 -12.41 6.98
C ARG A 62 0.22 -13.40 8.14
N LYS A 63 1.43 -13.67 8.63
CA LYS A 63 1.66 -14.51 9.81
C LYS A 63 1.50 -13.75 11.10
N GLY A 64 1.72 -12.43 11.09
CA GLY A 64 1.66 -11.58 12.27
C GLY A 64 2.89 -11.72 13.17
N ALA A 65 2.83 -11.09 14.35
CA ALA A 65 3.82 -11.28 15.40
C ALA A 65 3.59 -12.59 16.17
N GLU A 66 4.62 -13.09 16.86
CA GLU A 66 4.61 -14.41 17.52
C GLU A 66 3.46 -14.59 18.51
N THR A 67 3.05 -13.51 19.16
CA THR A 67 1.98 -13.50 20.17
C THR A 67 0.59 -13.22 19.59
N GLN A 68 0.48 -12.98 18.29
CA GLN A 68 -0.78 -12.57 17.67
C GLN A 68 -1.42 -13.75 16.95
N ILE A 69 -2.53 -14.23 17.51
CA ILE A 69 -3.40 -15.21 16.86
C ILE A 69 -4.48 -14.44 16.11
N GLY A 70 -4.60 -14.65 14.80
CA GLY A 70 -5.65 -13.99 14.04
C GLY A 70 -5.50 -14.09 12.53
N ILE A 71 -6.45 -13.48 11.84
CA ILE A 71 -6.41 -13.31 10.38
C ILE A 71 -5.78 -11.94 10.10
N HIS A 72 -4.85 -11.92 9.17
CA HIS A 72 -4.11 -10.73 8.73
C HIS A 72 -4.36 -10.49 7.23
N PRO A 73 -5.50 -9.89 6.85
CA PRO A 73 -5.89 -9.80 5.45
C PRO A 73 -4.97 -8.88 4.65
N VAL A 74 -4.63 -9.30 3.42
CA VAL A 74 -3.83 -8.52 2.48
C VAL A 74 -4.65 -8.25 1.23
N TYR A 75 -4.84 -6.96 0.91
CA TYR A 75 -5.55 -6.52 -0.28
C TYR A 75 -4.62 -5.73 -1.19
N PHE A 76 -4.80 -5.88 -2.49
CA PHE A 76 -4.06 -5.13 -3.50
C PHE A 76 -4.97 -4.13 -4.22
N ILE A 77 -4.48 -2.90 -4.39
CA ILE A 77 -5.14 -1.87 -5.21
C ILE A 77 -4.13 -1.43 -6.26
N SER A 78 -4.50 -1.47 -7.54
CA SER A 78 -3.59 -1.08 -8.62
C SER A 78 -4.29 -0.28 -9.70
N ALA A 79 -3.54 0.66 -10.28
CA ALA A 79 -3.91 1.38 -11.49
C ALA A 79 -3.77 0.52 -12.76
N SER A 80 -3.28 -0.71 -12.66
CA SER A 80 -3.18 -1.65 -13.76
C SER A 80 -4.54 -2.08 -14.32
N PRO A 81 -4.66 -2.30 -15.64
CA PRO A 81 -5.89 -2.75 -16.29
C PRO A 81 -6.40 -4.09 -15.76
N VAL A 82 -7.72 -4.28 -15.74
CA VAL A 82 -8.38 -5.54 -15.34
C VAL A 82 -7.91 -6.77 -16.15
N GLN A 83 -7.41 -6.56 -17.36
CA GLN A 83 -6.82 -7.59 -18.22
C GLN A 83 -5.60 -8.26 -17.60
N LEU A 84 -4.84 -7.55 -16.74
CA LEU A 84 -3.66 -8.08 -16.06
C LEU A 84 -3.98 -8.97 -14.86
N ARG A 85 -5.26 -9.12 -14.49
CA ARG A 85 -5.68 -9.91 -13.33
C ARG A 85 -5.02 -11.29 -13.28
N ARG A 86 -5.14 -12.06 -14.38
CA ARG A 86 -4.64 -13.44 -14.43
C ARG A 86 -3.13 -13.49 -14.23
N VAL A 87 -2.40 -12.56 -14.84
CA VAL A 87 -0.94 -12.48 -14.73
C VAL A 87 -0.52 -12.13 -13.30
N LEU A 88 -1.19 -11.16 -12.68
CA LEU A 88 -0.93 -10.78 -11.29
C LEU A 88 -1.25 -11.92 -10.31
N GLU A 89 -2.39 -12.60 -10.48
CA GLU A 89 -2.76 -13.75 -9.63
C GLU A 89 -1.81 -14.92 -9.79
N GLN A 90 -1.36 -15.23 -11.00
CA GLN A 90 -0.32 -16.22 -11.24
C GLN A 90 1.00 -15.81 -10.58
N LYS A 91 1.37 -14.53 -10.66
CA LYS A 91 2.57 -14.00 -10.03
C LYS A 91 2.49 -14.11 -8.49
N PHE A 92 1.37 -13.75 -7.88
CA PHE A 92 1.15 -13.95 -6.45
C PHE A 92 1.28 -15.42 -6.06
N LEU A 93 0.71 -16.33 -6.85
CA LEU A 93 0.81 -17.77 -6.62
C LEU A 93 2.26 -18.27 -6.71
N LEU A 94 3.01 -17.87 -7.74
CA LEU A 94 4.43 -18.22 -7.89
C LEU A 94 5.28 -17.73 -6.71
N ASP A 95 4.94 -16.57 -6.16
CA ASP A 95 5.61 -16.02 -4.98
C ASP A 95 5.14 -16.63 -3.66
N GLY A 96 4.10 -17.46 -3.67
CA GLY A 96 3.47 -17.98 -2.45
C GLY A 96 2.72 -16.91 -1.65
N ILE A 97 2.35 -15.79 -2.29
CA ILE A 97 1.57 -14.71 -1.71
C ILE A 97 0.10 -15.07 -1.81
N GLN A 98 -0.50 -15.34 -0.66
CA GLN A 98 -1.94 -15.40 -0.53
C GLN A 98 -2.49 -14.00 -0.28
N HIS A 99 -3.55 -13.63 -0.99
CA HIS A 99 -4.21 -12.32 -0.88
C HIS A 99 -5.72 -12.49 -0.76
N ASP A 100 -6.38 -11.47 -0.21
CA ASP A 100 -7.79 -11.50 0.18
C ASP A 100 -8.67 -10.66 -0.75
N GLY A 101 -8.05 -9.84 -1.59
CA GLY A 101 -8.72 -9.20 -2.71
C GLY A 101 -7.78 -8.37 -3.58
N LEU A 102 -8.28 -8.01 -4.75
CA LEU A 102 -7.57 -7.24 -5.76
C LEU A 102 -8.54 -6.24 -6.41
N ILE A 103 -8.10 -4.98 -6.55
CA ILE A 103 -8.83 -3.94 -7.28
C ILE A 103 -7.98 -3.50 -8.47
N LEU A 104 -8.57 -3.58 -9.67
CA LEU A 104 -7.92 -3.21 -10.93
C LEU A 104 -8.76 -2.21 -11.72
N LYS A 105 -8.08 -1.50 -12.62
CA LYS A 105 -8.63 -0.44 -13.45
C LYS A 105 -9.51 -1.02 -14.55
N ASP A 106 -10.82 -0.93 -14.34
CA ASP A 106 -11.83 -1.33 -15.31
C ASP A 106 -12.30 -0.11 -16.11
N TYR A 107 -11.63 0.14 -17.23
CA TYR A 107 -11.96 1.21 -18.17
C TYR A 107 -13.41 1.12 -18.70
N ARG A 108 -13.94 -0.09 -18.89
CA ARG A 108 -15.30 -0.29 -19.42
C ARG A 108 -16.33 0.13 -18.39
N TRP A 109 -16.14 -0.27 -17.13
CA TRP A 109 -17.00 0.18 -16.05
C TRP A 109 -16.92 1.69 -15.86
N PHE A 110 -15.70 2.25 -15.89
CA PHE A 110 -15.49 3.69 -15.69
C PHE A 110 -16.19 4.51 -16.78
N TRP A 111 -16.05 4.10 -18.04
CA TRP A 111 -16.78 4.73 -19.15
C TRP A 111 -18.30 4.61 -18.98
N LYS A 112 -18.82 3.43 -18.63
CA LYS A 112 -20.26 3.23 -18.42
C LYS A 112 -20.81 4.17 -17.33
N LYS A 113 -20.07 4.34 -16.24
CA LYS A 113 -20.50 5.14 -15.09
C LYS A 113 -20.27 6.64 -15.27
N TYR A 114 -19.05 7.03 -15.64
CA TYR A 114 -18.60 8.42 -15.64
C TYR A 114 -18.51 9.05 -17.04
N LYS A 115 -18.64 8.25 -18.11
CA LYS A 115 -18.57 8.69 -19.53
C LYS A 115 -17.21 9.26 -19.93
N HIS A 116 -16.14 8.88 -19.23
CA HIS A 116 -14.75 9.14 -19.59
C HIS A 116 -13.86 7.98 -19.16
N PHE A 117 -12.61 7.97 -19.65
CA PHE A 117 -11.59 7.03 -19.21
C PHE A 117 -10.62 7.72 -18.24
N PRO A 118 -10.26 7.08 -17.11
CA PRO A 118 -9.31 7.66 -16.15
C PRO A 118 -7.86 7.45 -16.61
N LEU A 119 -7.50 7.86 -17.83
CA LEU A 119 -6.22 7.45 -18.45
C LEU A 119 -4.98 8.03 -17.76
N LYS A 120 -5.06 9.28 -17.27
CA LYS A 120 -3.89 10.02 -16.73
C LYS A 120 -3.96 10.30 -15.24
N ASN A 121 -5.15 10.23 -14.66
CA ASN A 121 -5.37 10.63 -13.27
C ASN A 121 -5.47 9.41 -12.36
N ASN A 122 -4.31 8.92 -11.92
CA ASN A 122 -4.25 7.81 -10.97
C ASN A 122 -4.63 8.26 -9.55
N PHE A 123 -4.51 9.55 -9.21
CA PHE A 123 -4.88 10.08 -7.89
C PHE A 123 -6.37 9.89 -7.59
N VAL A 124 -7.26 10.45 -8.43
CA VAL A 124 -8.72 10.37 -8.22
C VAL A 124 -9.19 8.93 -8.34
N TYR A 125 -8.65 8.18 -9.29
CA TYR A 125 -8.95 6.76 -9.45
C TYR A 125 -8.59 5.94 -8.20
N LYS A 126 -7.39 6.13 -7.64
CA LYS A 126 -6.91 5.41 -6.44
C LYS A 126 -7.74 5.79 -5.21
N LEU A 127 -8.12 7.06 -5.07
CA LEU A 127 -9.06 7.48 -4.02
C LEU A 127 -10.43 6.79 -4.14
N ILE A 128 -10.99 6.71 -5.36
CA ILE A 128 -12.24 5.98 -5.63
C ILE A 128 -12.08 4.50 -5.22
N CYS A 129 -10.95 3.87 -5.54
CA CYS A 129 -10.68 2.48 -5.17
C CYS A 129 -10.64 2.30 -3.65
N LEU A 130 -9.89 3.15 -2.93
CA LEU A 130 -9.76 3.09 -1.47
C LEU A 130 -11.10 3.29 -0.76
N LEU A 131 -11.89 4.29 -1.16
CA LEU A 131 -13.19 4.58 -0.55
C LEU A 131 -14.20 3.45 -0.82
N SER A 132 -14.25 2.96 -2.05
CA SER A 132 -15.17 1.87 -2.39
C SER A 132 -14.75 0.53 -1.78
N HIS A 133 -13.44 0.27 -1.61
CA HIS A 133 -12.95 -0.83 -0.81
C HIS A 133 -13.42 -0.70 0.64
N ARG A 134 -13.21 0.48 1.26
CA ARG A 134 -13.58 0.73 2.65
C ARG A 134 -15.05 0.51 2.93
N LEU A 135 -15.93 0.87 2.00
CA LEU A 135 -17.38 0.64 2.12
C LEU A 135 -17.74 -0.85 2.25
N THR A 136 -16.87 -1.74 1.78
CA THR A 136 -17.03 -3.20 1.88
C THR A 136 -16.35 -3.80 3.11
N MET A 137 -15.54 -3.01 3.84
CA MET A 137 -14.78 -3.48 4.99
C MET A 137 -15.54 -3.26 6.32
N PRO A 138 -15.29 -4.09 7.34
CA PRO A 138 -15.86 -3.93 8.68
C PRO A 138 -15.50 -2.54 9.25
N PRO A 139 -16.45 -1.76 9.77
CA PRO A 139 -16.19 -0.37 10.19
C PRO A 139 -15.15 -0.27 11.32
N THR A 140 -15.04 -1.32 12.14
CA THR A 140 -14.09 -1.44 13.26
C THR A 140 -12.69 -1.87 12.84
N SER A 141 -12.48 -2.31 11.59
CA SER A 141 -11.15 -2.72 11.13
C SER A 141 -10.25 -1.52 10.89
N GLN A 142 -8.96 -1.73 11.09
CA GLN A 142 -7.91 -0.74 10.86
C GLN A 142 -7.10 -1.10 9.62
N GLU A 143 -6.32 -0.15 9.11
CA GLU A 143 -5.59 -0.28 7.85
C GLU A 143 -4.14 0.20 7.98
N ILE A 144 -3.22 -0.54 7.35
CA ILE A 144 -1.85 -0.09 7.07
C ILE A 144 -1.68 -0.11 5.55
N LEU A 145 -1.27 1.03 4.99
CA LEU A 145 -1.19 1.25 3.55
C LEU A 145 0.27 1.19 3.10
N PHE A 146 0.53 0.59 1.94
CA PHE A 146 1.84 0.50 1.32
C PHE A 146 1.75 1.03 -0.11
N GLY A 147 2.63 1.96 -0.46
CA GLY A 147 2.73 2.55 -1.79
C GLY A 147 4.13 3.09 -2.04
N ASP A 148 4.25 3.97 -3.02
CA ASP A 148 5.54 4.53 -3.44
C ASP A 148 5.52 6.03 -3.77
N ASP A 149 6.70 6.59 -4.04
CA ASP A 149 6.87 8.01 -4.35
C ASP A 149 6.90 8.35 -5.85
N PHE A 150 6.72 7.37 -6.74
CA PHE A 150 6.70 7.56 -8.19
C PHE A 150 5.36 8.11 -8.67
N GLU A 151 4.24 7.65 -8.09
CA GLU A 151 2.93 8.25 -8.33
C GLU A 151 2.64 9.40 -7.34
N GLN A 152 1.49 9.35 -6.66
CA GLN A 152 1.08 10.31 -5.64
C GLN A 152 0.46 9.56 -4.44
N ASP A 153 1.01 8.40 -4.08
CA ASP A 153 0.47 7.54 -3.02
C ASP A 153 0.53 8.21 -1.66
N ASP A 154 1.63 8.90 -1.38
CA ASP A 154 1.80 9.74 -0.20
C ASP A 154 0.61 10.71 -0.02
N LYS A 155 0.25 11.44 -1.09
CA LYS A 155 -0.85 12.41 -1.03
C LYS A 155 -2.22 11.75 -0.97
N VAL A 156 -2.47 10.72 -1.79
CA VAL A 156 -3.80 10.09 -1.87
C VAL A 156 -4.14 9.32 -0.60
N TYR A 157 -3.15 8.65 0.01
CA TYR A 157 -3.32 7.92 1.26
C TYR A 157 -3.53 8.86 2.44
N VAL A 158 -2.84 10.01 2.49
CA VAL A 158 -3.09 11.04 3.50
C VAL A 158 -4.49 11.63 3.36
N LEU A 159 -4.91 11.98 2.14
CA LEU A 159 -6.26 12.50 1.91
C LEU A 159 -7.30 11.46 2.34
N TYR A 160 -7.11 10.21 1.97
CA TYR A 160 -7.97 9.10 2.38
C TYR A 160 -8.05 8.95 3.91
N ALA A 161 -6.91 8.92 4.61
CA ALA A 161 -6.88 8.86 6.07
C ALA A 161 -7.60 10.04 6.72
N ASN A 162 -7.37 11.27 6.23
CA ASN A 162 -8.02 12.48 6.73
C ASN A 162 -9.53 12.49 6.49
N ILE A 163 -9.99 11.94 5.36
CA ILE A 163 -11.40 11.75 5.05
C ILE A 163 -12.05 10.83 6.11
N LEU A 164 -11.44 9.68 6.39
CA LEU A 164 -11.98 8.70 7.35
C LEU A 164 -11.97 9.24 8.78
N ASN A 165 -10.94 10.01 9.14
CA ASN A 165 -10.85 10.66 10.45
C ASN A 165 -11.80 11.86 10.58
N GLY A 166 -12.41 12.32 9.49
CA GLY A 166 -13.31 13.47 9.46
C GLY A 166 -12.60 14.82 9.61
N THR A 167 -11.29 14.88 9.34
CA THR A 167 -10.49 16.12 9.40
C THR A 167 -10.56 16.92 8.09
N THR A 168 -11.02 16.29 7.00
CA THR A 168 -11.24 16.97 5.71
C THR A 168 -12.70 17.42 5.60
N THR A 169 -12.93 18.73 5.50
CA THR A 169 -14.27 19.28 5.26
C THR A 169 -14.73 19.00 3.83
N GLU A 170 -16.05 18.94 3.61
CA GLU A 170 -16.61 18.75 2.26
C GLU A 170 -16.12 19.81 1.26
N LYS A 171 -16.03 21.08 1.68
CA LYS A 171 -15.53 22.18 0.85
C LYS A 171 -14.07 21.97 0.47
N ALA A 172 -13.23 21.58 1.42
CA ALA A 172 -11.82 21.29 1.16
C ALA A 172 -11.67 20.09 0.21
N LEU A 173 -12.41 19.00 0.45
CA LEU A 173 -12.40 17.81 -0.41
C LEU A 173 -12.82 18.15 -1.85
N LYS A 174 -13.91 18.91 -2.04
CA LYS A 174 -14.33 19.41 -3.36
C LYS A 174 -13.22 20.21 -4.04
N SER A 175 -12.53 21.07 -3.31
CA SER A 175 -11.43 21.88 -3.86
C SER A 175 -10.27 21.00 -4.33
N ILE A 176 -9.84 20.05 -3.50
CA ILE A 176 -8.74 19.12 -3.83
C ILE A 176 -9.12 18.29 -5.06
N LEU A 177 -10.32 17.72 -5.10
CA LEU A 177 -10.77 16.92 -6.24
C LEU A 177 -10.83 17.73 -7.54
N LYS A 178 -11.24 19.01 -7.49
CA LYS A 178 -11.21 19.89 -8.67
C LYS A 178 -9.79 20.21 -9.13
N GLN A 179 -8.86 20.43 -8.19
CA GLN A 179 -7.44 20.66 -8.50
C GLN A 179 -6.83 19.43 -9.18
N GLU A 180 -7.18 18.24 -8.71
CA GLU A 180 -6.83 16.97 -9.32
C GLU A 180 -7.75 16.63 -10.51
N GLU A 181 -8.38 17.60 -11.16
CA GLU A 181 -9.19 17.44 -12.39
C GLU A 181 -10.32 16.39 -12.36
N ALA A 182 -10.83 16.03 -11.17
CA ALA A 182 -11.95 15.10 -11.02
C ALA A 182 -13.20 15.64 -11.71
N LYS A 183 -13.93 14.76 -12.39
CA LYS A 183 -15.18 15.13 -13.07
C LYS A 183 -16.32 15.31 -12.07
N PRO A 184 -17.35 16.12 -12.40
CA PRO A 184 -18.46 16.40 -11.48
C PRO A 184 -19.15 15.16 -10.91
N ARG A 185 -19.31 14.10 -11.72
CA ARG A 185 -19.90 12.83 -11.26
C ARG A 185 -18.98 12.06 -10.31
N GLU A 186 -17.67 12.08 -10.55
CA GLU A 186 -16.69 11.46 -9.63
C GLU A 186 -16.71 12.18 -8.28
N ILE A 187 -16.70 13.52 -8.30
CA ILE A 187 -16.83 14.35 -7.10
C ILE A 187 -18.10 13.99 -6.33
N SER A 188 -19.25 13.95 -7.02
CA SER A 188 -20.54 13.62 -6.39
C SER A 188 -20.52 12.26 -5.69
N ASP A 189 -20.03 11.22 -6.37
CA ASP A 189 -19.95 9.88 -5.80
C ASP A 189 -19.00 9.81 -4.60
N ILE A 190 -17.81 10.41 -4.72
CA ILE A 190 -16.82 10.45 -3.65
C ILE A 190 -17.45 11.09 -2.40
N LEU A 191 -18.12 12.23 -2.54
CA LEU A 191 -18.77 12.91 -1.42
C LEU A 191 -19.87 12.07 -0.78
N GLN A 192 -20.67 11.37 -1.59
CA GLN A 192 -21.69 10.47 -1.08
C GLN A 192 -21.09 9.31 -0.27
N TRP A 193 -20.01 8.69 -0.77
CA TRP A 193 -19.31 7.64 -0.05
C TRP A 193 -18.66 8.14 1.24
N VAL A 194 -18.06 9.33 1.21
CA VAL A 194 -17.48 9.97 2.39
C VAL A 194 -18.54 10.18 3.46
N LYS A 195 -19.72 10.68 3.09
CA LYS A 195 -20.83 10.84 4.04
C LYS A 195 -21.18 9.51 4.73
N VAL A 196 -21.38 8.45 3.94
CA VAL A 196 -21.69 7.11 4.48
C VAL A 196 -20.59 6.56 5.40
N LEU A 197 -19.33 6.81 5.06
CA LEU A 197 -18.18 6.35 5.87
C LEU A 197 -18.04 7.14 7.17
N GLN A 198 -18.31 8.45 7.14
CA GLN A 198 -18.25 9.31 8.32
C GLN A 198 -19.39 9.05 9.30
N GLU A 199 -20.56 8.60 8.82
CA GLU A 199 -21.65 8.14 9.69
C GLU A 199 -21.27 6.89 10.50
N LYS A 200 -20.28 6.11 10.04
CA LYS A 200 -19.77 4.88 10.69
C LYS A 200 -18.46 5.11 11.44
N LYS A 201 -18.17 6.35 11.83
CA LYS A 201 -16.87 6.75 12.39
C LYS A 201 -16.51 5.92 13.62
N SER A 202 -15.31 5.34 13.58
CA SER A 202 -14.70 4.68 14.74
C SER A 202 -14.03 5.72 15.65
N ALA A 203 -13.95 5.41 16.95
CA ALA A 203 -13.23 6.24 17.92
C ALA A 203 -11.71 6.25 17.65
N GLN A 204 -11.18 5.19 17.03
CA GLN A 204 -9.77 5.10 16.67
C GLN A 204 -9.54 5.47 15.19
N PRO A 205 -8.37 6.03 14.85
CA PRO A 205 -8.00 6.24 13.46
C PRO A 205 -8.07 4.92 12.68
N VAL A 206 -8.73 4.95 11.52
CA VAL A 206 -8.86 3.77 10.66
C VAL A 206 -7.51 3.42 10.04
N VAL A 207 -6.85 4.41 9.41
CA VAL A 207 -5.48 4.24 8.89
C VAL A 207 -4.49 4.44 10.03
N GLN A 208 -3.70 3.42 10.36
CA GLN A 208 -2.68 3.51 11.41
C GLN A 208 -1.37 4.10 10.88
N LYS A 209 -0.91 3.57 9.74
CA LYS A 209 0.39 3.90 9.14
C LYS A 209 0.31 3.83 7.61
N ILE A 210 1.11 4.67 6.97
CA ILE A 210 1.26 4.76 5.52
C ILE A 210 2.74 4.60 5.22
N PHE A 211 3.15 3.47 4.64
CA PHE A 211 4.52 3.23 4.21
C PHE A 211 4.68 3.64 2.75
N ILE A 212 5.66 4.50 2.48
CA ILE A 212 6.00 4.96 1.14
C ILE A 212 7.41 4.48 0.81
N HIS A 213 7.52 3.56 -0.16
CA HIS A 213 8.79 3.09 -0.69
C HIS A 213 9.37 4.15 -1.64
N LEU A 214 10.60 4.60 -1.36
CA LEU A 214 11.29 5.60 -2.16
C LEU A 214 12.06 4.93 -3.30
N ILE A 215 11.66 5.21 -4.54
CA ILE A 215 12.24 4.62 -5.75
C ILE A 215 13.38 5.49 -6.32
N GLY A 216 13.47 6.76 -5.90
CA GLY A 216 14.48 7.69 -6.41
C GLY A 216 15.06 8.65 -5.37
N LYS A 217 16.08 9.42 -5.79
CA LYS A 217 16.77 10.44 -4.96
C LYS A 217 16.00 11.76 -4.82
N LYS A 218 14.80 11.87 -5.40
CA LYS A 218 14.09 13.16 -5.57
C LYS A 218 13.41 13.67 -4.30
N LYS A 219 12.81 12.79 -3.48
CA LYS A 219 12.20 13.19 -2.20
C LYS A 219 13.13 12.83 -1.05
N LYS A 220 13.48 13.81 -0.22
CA LYS A 220 14.19 13.55 1.04
C LYS A 220 13.22 12.80 1.96
N ALA A 221 13.61 11.60 2.40
CA ALA A 221 12.80 10.74 3.26
C ALA A 221 12.31 11.48 4.53
N ASP A 222 13.10 12.43 5.03
CA ASP A 222 12.78 13.22 6.22
C ASP A 222 11.63 14.21 6.01
N LEU A 223 11.41 14.66 4.77
CA LEU A 223 10.30 15.56 4.44
C LEU A 223 8.96 14.84 4.37
N LEU A 224 8.97 13.51 4.27
CA LEU A 224 7.78 12.67 4.18
C LEU A 224 7.37 12.07 5.53
N ASN A 225 8.26 12.05 6.52
CA ASN A 225 7.91 11.56 7.86
C ASN A 225 7.08 12.61 8.60
N HIS A 226 5.76 12.59 8.38
CA HIS A 226 4.84 13.43 9.11
C HIS A 226 3.53 12.68 9.40
N GLY A 227 3.07 12.78 10.65
CA GLY A 227 1.85 12.11 11.11
C GLY A 227 1.91 10.59 10.94
N GLN A 228 1.12 10.07 9.99
CA GLN A 228 0.99 8.63 9.73
C GLN A 228 1.93 8.11 8.64
N ILE A 229 2.59 9.00 7.90
CA ILE A 229 3.49 8.62 6.78
C ILE A 229 4.87 8.23 7.30
N ILE A 230 5.39 7.14 6.76
CA ILE A 230 6.74 6.64 6.99
C ILE A 230 7.39 6.37 5.64
N ALA A 231 8.38 7.18 5.29
CA ALA A 231 9.16 6.95 4.08
C ALA A 231 10.32 6.00 4.35
N THR A 232 10.42 4.94 3.54
CA THR A 232 11.48 3.92 3.63
C THR A 232 12.15 3.73 2.28
N ARG A 233 13.45 3.44 2.30
CA ARG A 233 14.25 3.28 1.08
C ARG A 233 14.36 1.83 0.63
N ASN A 234 14.00 0.90 1.49
CA ASN A 234 13.97 -0.53 1.21
C ASN A 234 13.01 -1.26 2.17
N TYR A 235 12.70 -2.51 1.85
CA TYR A 235 11.80 -3.32 2.66
C TYR A 235 12.43 -3.85 3.96
N LEU A 236 13.76 -3.84 4.08
CA LEU A 236 14.41 -4.08 5.37
C LEU A 236 14.00 -3.00 6.39
N GLN A 237 14.02 -1.73 5.99
CA GLN A 237 13.58 -0.62 6.83
C GLN A 237 12.09 -0.76 7.21
N THR A 238 11.25 -1.07 6.22
CA THR A 238 9.81 -1.31 6.48
C THR A 238 9.61 -2.45 7.47
N ALA A 239 10.35 -3.55 7.33
CA ALA A 239 10.27 -4.70 8.22
C ALA A 239 10.72 -4.36 9.65
N ALA A 240 11.81 -3.60 9.83
CA ALA A 240 12.28 -3.19 11.16
C ALA A 240 11.22 -2.39 11.91
N ILE A 241 10.57 -1.45 11.23
CA ILE A 241 9.48 -0.64 11.81
C ILE A 241 8.25 -1.52 12.10
N LEU A 242 7.91 -2.46 11.22
CA LEU A 242 6.78 -3.37 11.47
C LEU A 242 7.06 -4.34 12.63
N TYR A 243 8.33 -4.70 12.86
CA TYR A 243 8.74 -5.45 14.05
C TYR A 243 8.57 -4.61 15.33
N GLU A 244 9.06 -3.37 15.34
CA GLU A 244 8.83 -2.40 16.43
C GLU A 244 7.32 -2.26 16.75
N LEU A 245 6.48 -2.20 15.71
CA LEU A 245 5.02 -2.11 15.81
C LEU A 245 4.32 -3.44 16.13
N LYS A 246 5.09 -4.51 16.39
CA LYS A 246 4.60 -5.88 16.67
C LYS A 246 3.63 -6.39 15.60
N LYS A 247 3.90 -6.08 14.32
CA LYS A 247 3.14 -6.56 13.16
C LYS A 247 3.78 -7.77 12.49
N ILE A 248 5.06 -7.98 12.70
CA ILE A 248 5.79 -9.18 12.28
C ILE A 248 6.66 -9.69 13.44
N SER A 249 7.00 -10.98 13.41
CA SER A 249 7.93 -11.60 14.37
C SER A 249 9.39 -11.21 14.09
N LYS A 250 10.28 -11.47 15.07
CA LYS A 250 11.73 -11.34 14.86
C LYS A 250 12.22 -12.27 13.76
N LEU A 251 11.70 -13.50 13.72
CA LEU A 251 11.96 -14.44 12.64
C LEU A 251 11.48 -13.92 11.29
N GLY A 252 10.32 -13.24 11.24
CA GLY A 252 9.81 -12.61 10.04
C GLY A 252 10.73 -11.52 9.53
N PHE A 253 11.20 -10.63 10.43
CA PHE A 253 12.23 -9.65 10.09
C PHE A 253 13.48 -10.31 9.51
N ARG A 254 14.01 -11.37 10.14
CA ARG A 254 15.20 -12.10 9.66
C ARG A 254 15.04 -12.62 8.23
N LYS A 255 13.85 -13.10 7.85
CA LYS A 255 13.58 -13.56 6.47
C LYS A 255 13.62 -12.42 5.47
N VAL A 256 13.05 -11.26 5.81
CA VAL A 256 13.13 -10.07 4.97
C VAL A 256 14.57 -9.58 4.86
N ALA A 257 15.31 -9.58 5.98
CA ALA A 257 16.73 -9.20 6.01
C ALA A 257 17.60 -10.12 5.14
N ASN A 258 17.41 -11.44 5.22
CA ASN A 258 18.07 -12.41 4.34
C ASN A 258 17.75 -12.16 2.85
N ALA A 259 16.48 -11.95 2.52
CA ALA A 259 16.07 -11.67 1.14
C ALA A 259 16.64 -10.35 0.62
N PHE A 260 16.77 -9.34 1.50
CA PHE A 260 17.46 -8.10 1.19
C PHE A 260 18.97 -8.35 0.96
N ASP A 261 19.68 -9.01 1.87
CA ASP A 261 21.13 -9.28 1.78
C ASP A 261 21.50 -10.05 0.49
N ILE A 262 20.68 -11.04 0.10
CA ILE A 262 20.91 -11.84 -1.10
C ILE A 262 20.66 -11.05 -2.39
N LYS A 263 19.61 -10.23 -2.45
CA LYS A 263 19.19 -9.53 -3.68
C LYS A 263 19.82 -8.15 -3.87
N TYR A 264 20.30 -7.52 -2.80
CA TYR A 264 20.88 -6.18 -2.80
C TYR A 264 22.41 -6.21 -2.58
N ALA A 265 23.15 -6.77 -3.55
CA ALA A 265 24.60 -6.55 -3.65
C ALA A 265 24.90 -5.11 -4.15
N PRO A 266 26.11 -4.59 -3.89
CA PRO A 266 26.33 -3.31 -3.19
C PRO A 266 25.55 -2.13 -3.77
N SER A 267 24.37 -1.87 -3.20
CA SER A 267 23.68 -0.59 -3.40
C SER A 267 24.22 0.47 -2.44
N GLU A 268 23.79 1.72 -2.60
CA GLU A 268 24.05 2.80 -1.63
C GLU A 268 23.56 2.47 -0.20
N TRP A 269 22.68 1.49 -0.05
CA TRP A 269 22.07 1.04 1.21
C TRP A 269 22.53 -0.39 1.56
N SER A 270 23.25 -0.50 2.68
CA SER A 270 23.57 -1.77 3.33
C SER A 270 22.58 -2.07 4.45
N PHE A 271 22.62 -3.29 4.99
CA PHE A 271 21.84 -3.65 6.17
C PHE A 271 22.05 -2.66 7.32
N ARG A 272 23.33 -2.43 7.68
CA ARG A 272 23.71 -1.55 8.80
C ARG A 272 23.27 -0.11 8.56
N LYS A 273 23.58 0.45 7.38
CA LYS A 273 23.19 1.82 7.03
C LYS A 273 21.67 2.01 7.02
N SER A 274 20.92 0.97 6.63
CA SER A 274 19.45 1.00 6.65
C SER A 274 18.89 1.08 8.07
N LEU A 275 19.44 0.32 9.02
CA LEU A 275 19.02 0.38 10.42
C LEU A 275 19.50 1.66 11.12
N GLU A 276 20.72 2.11 10.85
CA GLU A 276 21.27 3.37 11.39
C GLU A 276 20.40 4.56 10.97
N ASP A 277 19.98 4.66 9.69
CA ASP A 277 19.05 5.70 9.21
C ASP A 277 17.71 5.68 9.97
N LEU A 278 17.18 4.50 10.30
CA LEU A 278 15.93 4.42 11.06
C LEU A 278 16.08 4.90 12.49
N LYS A 279 17.20 4.54 13.13
CA LYS A 279 17.53 4.99 14.49
C LYS A 279 17.74 6.50 14.52
N GLU A 280 18.51 7.05 13.59
CA GLU A 280 18.73 8.50 13.46
C GLU A 280 17.42 9.27 13.26
N ARG A 281 16.51 8.73 12.45
CA ARG A 281 15.16 9.28 12.19
C ARG A 281 14.15 8.96 13.29
N LYS A 282 14.57 8.28 14.37
CA LYS A 282 13.73 7.87 15.52
C LYS A 282 12.50 7.06 15.12
N LEU A 283 12.62 6.24 14.07
CA LEU A 283 11.55 5.37 13.58
C LEU A 283 11.55 3.98 14.25
N ILE A 284 12.64 3.62 14.91
CA ILE A 284 12.79 2.46 15.78
C ILE A 284 13.50 2.89 17.07
N THR A 285 13.28 2.19 18.16
CA THR A 285 13.98 2.45 19.43
C THR A 285 15.41 1.90 19.41
N GLU A 286 16.23 2.36 20.35
CA GLU A 286 17.58 1.82 20.58
C GLU A 286 17.53 0.32 20.86
N VAL A 287 16.56 -0.11 21.67
CA VAL A 287 16.33 -1.52 22.00
C VAL A 287 16.08 -2.35 20.74
N THR A 288 15.16 -1.92 19.88
CA THR A 288 14.91 -2.60 18.61
C THR A 288 16.13 -2.57 17.70
N TYR A 289 16.83 -1.43 17.61
CA TYR A 289 18.05 -1.34 16.81
C TYR A 289 19.09 -2.38 17.25
N ASP A 290 19.35 -2.52 18.55
CA ASP A 290 20.32 -3.48 19.09
C ASP A 290 19.86 -4.94 18.88
N GLU A 291 18.58 -5.21 19.09
CA GLU A 291 17.99 -6.54 18.88
C GLU A 291 18.07 -7.00 17.43
N LEU A 292 17.84 -6.08 16.48
CA LEU A 292 17.84 -6.34 15.05
C LEU A 292 19.25 -6.27 14.46
N SER A 293 20.17 -5.50 15.04
CA SER A 293 21.56 -5.46 14.58
C SER A 293 22.27 -6.79 14.78
N ASN A 294 21.90 -7.53 15.84
CA ASN A 294 22.40 -8.87 16.15
C ASN A 294 21.47 -9.98 15.62
N TRP A 295 20.90 -9.79 14.43
CA TRP A 295 19.92 -10.73 13.90
C TRP A 295 20.53 -12.04 13.37
N LYS A 296 21.80 -12.07 12.98
CA LYS A 296 22.50 -13.29 12.55
C LYS A 296 22.86 -14.17 13.73
#